data_AF-A0A1V4CYX5-F1
#
_entry.id   AF-A0A1V4CYX5-F1
#
_cell.length_a   1.000
_cell.length_b   1.000
_cell.length_c   1.000
_cell.angle_alpha   90.00
_cell.angle_beta   90.00
_cell.angle_gamma   90.00
#
_symmetry.space_group_name_H-M   'P 1'
#
loop_
_entity.id
_entity.type
_entity.pdbx_description
1 polymer ?
#
loop_
_entity_poly.entity_id
_entity_poly.type
_entity_poly.pdbx_seq_one_letter_code
_entity_poly.pdbx_strand_id
1 'polypeptide(L)'
;MATRVDYLDDGERGVRAAFDLSYGRLTDEQSRLFLLLALAPGEGISAEPLSVSYGAPLPPRGVDVLVRVHPVEPGGAGGRWRMHDLLRAYAAAKVAADGARSTCEYERSRARILDHYNELVVDAGGLMRIPPVRRPHPRFAGRAEALGWLDGERTGLVAAACWAAEPRHARAATQLALDLGEYLGRRRLYGDAIVVYQHAINGARARGDRRSEGKSWNNLSIALRRVRRLEESACAMSATNSTAGRSSARPPRVSSPPWSCGSGPWCPRGPNSPDPPHRGTAPRPSATSPSPGWPS
;
A
#
# COMPACT_ATOMS: atom_id res chain seq x y z
N MET A 1 -0.19 -16.05 39.31
CA MET A 1 -0.32 -14.61 38.98
C MET A 1 -0.12 -14.47 37.48
N ALA A 2 -1.19 -14.31 36.71
CA ALA A 2 -1.10 -14.08 35.28
C ALA A 2 -0.57 -12.67 35.02
N THR A 3 0.45 -12.55 34.20
CA THR A 3 1.12 -11.28 33.91
C THR A 3 0.37 -10.57 32.80
N ARG A 4 0.37 -9.24 32.75
CA ARG A 4 -0.35 -8.41 31.76
C ARG A 4 -0.10 -8.79 30.28
N VAL A 5 0.99 -9.49 29.99
CA VAL A 5 1.33 -10.06 28.67
C VAL A 5 0.45 -11.28 28.34
N ASP A 6 0.13 -12.14 29.31
CA ASP A 6 -0.78 -13.28 29.14
C ASP A 6 -2.20 -12.81 28.78
N TYR A 7 -2.61 -11.65 29.34
CA TYR A 7 -3.92 -11.04 29.05
C TYR A 7 -4.00 -10.45 27.63
N LEU A 8 -2.86 -10.03 27.05
CA LEU A 8 -2.78 -9.57 25.67
C LEU A 8 -2.76 -10.76 24.69
N ASP A 9 -2.05 -11.85 25.03
CA ASP A 9 -2.03 -13.11 24.26
C ASP A 9 -3.41 -13.79 24.28
N ASP A 10 -4.08 -13.86 25.44
CA ASP A 10 -5.46 -14.35 25.55
C ASP A 10 -6.46 -13.48 24.77
N GLY A 11 -6.24 -12.16 24.76
CA GLY A 11 -7.02 -11.22 23.97
C GLY A 11 -6.84 -11.41 22.45
N GLU A 12 -5.61 -11.53 21.97
CA GLU A 12 -5.30 -11.79 20.55
C GLU A 12 -5.82 -13.16 20.09
N ARG A 13 -5.68 -14.20 20.92
CA ARG A 13 -6.25 -15.53 20.66
C ARG A 13 -7.77 -15.50 20.64
N GLY A 14 -8.39 -14.76 21.55
CA GLY A 14 -9.84 -14.56 21.60
C GLY A 14 -10.37 -13.87 20.34
N VAL A 15 -9.70 -12.81 19.87
CA VAL A 15 -10.06 -12.10 18.63
C VAL A 15 -9.88 -13.02 17.42
N ARG A 16 -8.78 -13.76 17.35
CA ARG A 16 -8.54 -14.72 16.26
C ARG A 16 -9.61 -15.82 16.23
N ALA A 17 -9.96 -16.40 17.37
CA ALA A 17 -11.00 -17.41 17.45
C ALA A 17 -12.38 -16.88 17.00
N ALA A 18 -12.70 -15.63 17.34
CA ALA A 18 -13.92 -14.98 16.87
C ALA A 18 -13.92 -14.78 15.34
N PHE A 19 -12.77 -14.39 14.76
CA PHE A 19 -12.62 -14.31 13.31
C PHE A 19 -12.71 -15.67 12.63
N ASP A 20 -12.09 -16.71 13.19
CA ASP A 20 -12.19 -18.08 12.66
C ASP A 20 -13.63 -18.59 12.68
N LEU A 21 -14.38 -18.33 13.74
CA LEU A 21 -15.80 -18.68 13.82
C LEU A 21 -16.65 -17.92 12.79
N SER A 22 -16.41 -16.62 12.61
CA SER A 22 -17.13 -15.80 11.63
C SER A 22 -16.80 -16.24 10.20
N TYR A 23 -15.52 -16.43 9.90
CA TYR A 23 -15.03 -16.88 8.61
C TYR A 23 -15.55 -18.29 8.26
N GLY A 24 -15.59 -19.21 9.23
CA GLY A 24 -16.10 -20.56 9.04
C GLY A 24 -17.60 -20.65 8.71
N ARG A 25 -18.37 -19.57 8.86
CA ARG A 25 -19.79 -19.48 8.47
C ARG A 25 -19.99 -18.99 7.03
N LEU A 26 -18.94 -18.47 6.39
CA LEU A 26 -19.01 -17.98 5.03
C LEU A 26 -19.09 -19.14 4.04
N THR A 27 -19.85 -18.96 2.96
CA THR A 27 -19.77 -19.87 1.81
C THR A 27 -18.40 -19.77 1.14
N ASP A 28 -18.06 -20.71 0.26
CA ASP A 28 -16.81 -20.64 -0.51
C ASP A 28 -16.68 -19.35 -1.32
N GLU A 29 -17.79 -18.90 -1.92
CA GLU A 29 -17.86 -17.65 -2.69
C GLU A 29 -17.61 -16.43 -1.80
N GLN A 30 -18.23 -16.39 -0.62
CA GLN A 30 -18.07 -15.29 0.33
C GLN A 30 -16.68 -15.27 0.95
N SER A 31 -16.12 -16.44 1.28
CA SER A 31 -14.75 -16.60 1.78
C SER A 31 -13.73 -16.07 0.78
N ARG A 32 -13.90 -16.45 -0.50
CA ARG A 32 -13.06 -15.97 -1.60
C ARG A 32 -13.15 -14.46 -1.76
N LEU A 33 -14.35 -13.89 -1.79
CA LEU A 33 -14.54 -12.43 -1.90
C LEU A 33 -13.98 -11.68 -0.68
N PHE A 34 -14.16 -12.22 0.53
CA PHE A 34 -13.59 -11.66 1.74
C PHE A 34 -12.07 -11.57 1.63
N LEU A 35 -11.40 -12.66 1.25
CA LEU A 35 -9.95 -12.69 1.14
C LEU A 35 -9.44 -11.77 0.02
N LEU A 36 -10.16 -11.65 -1.11
CA LEU A 36 -9.79 -10.71 -2.18
C LEU A 36 -9.95 -9.24 -1.75
N LEU A 37 -11.03 -8.90 -1.05
CA LEU A 37 -11.24 -7.56 -0.49
C LEU A 37 -10.19 -7.23 0.58
N ALA A 38 -9.88 -8.18 1.46
CA ALA A 38 -8.90 -8.02 2.52
C ALA A 38 -7.47 -7.82 1.99
N LEU A 39 -7.14 -8.48 0.87
CA LEU A 39 -5.80 -8.47 0.28
C LEU A 39 -5.66 -7.52 -0.91
N ALA A 40 -6.71 -6.74 -1.20
CA ALA A 40 -6.71 -5.67 -2.17
C ALA A 40 -5.66 -4.58 -1.85
N PRO A 41 -5.17 -3.84 -2.86
CA PRO A 41 -4.19 -2.79 -2.64
C PRO A 41 -4.79 -1.64 -1.84
N GLY A 42 -4.06 -1.19 -0.82
CA GLY A 42 -4.40 -0.02 -0.02
C GLY A 42 -5.60 -0.24 0.89
N GLU A 43 -6.16 0.86 1.37
CA GLU A 43 -7.26 0.85 2.35
C GLU A 43 -8.62 0.49 1.76
N GLY A 44 -8.76 0.56 0.44
CA GLY A 44 -10.00 0.20 -0.21
C GLY A 44 -9.90 0.10 -1.72
N ILE A 45 -10.81 -0.67 -2.29
CA ILE A 45 -10.86 -1.05 -3.70
C ILE A 45 -12.21 -0.69 -4.30
N SER A 46 -12.22 -0.22 -5.55
CA SER A 46 -13.44 0.02 -6.32
C SER A 46 -13.95 -1.25 -7.01
N ALA A 47 -15.14 -1.19 -7.60
CA ALA A 47 -15.78 -2.30 -8.30
C ALA A 47 -14.93 -2.91 -9.42
N GLU A 48 -14.32 -2.07 -10.25
CA GLU A 48 -13.62 -2.50 -11.46
C GLU A 48 -12.37 -3.35 -11.13
N PRO A 49 -11.41 -2.91 -10.28
CA PRO A 49 -10.26 -3.71 -9.90
C PRO A 49 -10.63 -4.95 -9.07
N LEU A 50 -11.71 -4.89 -8.27
CA LEU A 50 -12.19 -6.05 -7.52
C LEU A 50 -12.74 -7.14 -8.46
N SER A 51 -13.50 -6.75 -9.49
CA SER A 51 -14.00 -7.70 -10.50
C SER A 51 -12.86 -8.34 -11.30
N VAL A 52 -11.85 -7.54 -11.69
CA VAL A 52 -10.63 -8.02 -12.36
C VAL A 52 -9.88 -9.03 -11.48
N SER A 53 -9.71 -8.70 -10.20
CA SER A 53 -9.10 -9.57 -9.19
C SER A 53 -9.84 -10.91 -9.08
N TYR A 54 -11.18 -10.86 -8.99
CA TYR A 54 -12.05 -12.04 -8.95
C TYR A 54 -11.94 -12.89 -10.22
N GLY A 55 -11.75 -12.25 -11.38
CA GLY A 55 -11.61 -12.89 -12.70
C GLY A 55 -12.94 -13.23 -13.37
N ALA A 56 -14.03 -12.66 -12.88
CA ALA A 56 -15.38 -12.80 -13.40
C ALA A 56 -16.21 -11.59 -12.94
N PRO A 57 -17.43 -11.38 -13.50
CA PRO A 57 -18.38 -10.45 -12.91
C PRO A 57 -18.62 -10.76 -11.43
N LEU A 58 -18.68 -9.72 -10.60
CA LEU A 58 -18.92 -9.89 -9.17
C LEU A 58 -20.35 -10.39 -8.92
N PRO A 59 -20.55 -11.36 -8.03
CA PRO A 59 -21.89 -11.81 -7.67
C PRO A 59 -22.59 -10.71 -6.85
N PRO A 60 -23.79 -10.22 -7.27
CA PRO A 60 -24.43 -9.06 -6.64
C PRO A 60 -24.65 -9.24 -5.14
N ARG A 61 -25.09 -10.44 -4.73
CA ARG A 61 -25.39 -10.75 -3.32
C ARG A 61 -24.16 -11.02 -2.47
N GLY A 62 -23.05 -11.45 -3.06
CA GLY A 62 -21.83 -11.83 -2.33
C GLY A 62 -21.16 -10.60 -1.69
N VAL A 63 -21.08 -9.50 -2.44
CA VAL A 63 -20.50 -8.24 -1.95
C VAL A 63 -21.39 -7.62 -0.89
N ASP A 64 -22.71 -7.56 -1.11
CA ASP A 64 -23.64 -6.95 -0.15
C ASP A 64 -23.69 -7.66 1.21
N VAL A 65 -23.47 -8.98 1.25
CA VAL A 65 -23.39 -9.73 2.50
C VAL A 65 -22.11 -9.35 3.26
N LEU A 66 -20.97 -9.27 2.58
CA LEU A 66 -19.71 -8.90 3.23
C LEU A 66 -19.71 -7.45 3.71
N VAL A 67 -20.32 -6.54 2.95
CA VAL A 67 -20.49 -5.11 3.31
C VAL A 67 -21.38 -4.93 4.53
N ARG A 68 -22.37 -5.80 4.74
CA ARG A 68 -23.27 -5.75 5.90
C ARG A 68 -22.68 -6.36 7.17
N VAL A 69 -21.80 -7.36 7.02
CA VAL A 69 -21.28 -8.16 8.14
C VAL A 69 -19.95 -7.61 8.68
N HIS A 70 -19.17 -6.96 7.83
CA HIS A 70 -17.89 -6.36 8.20
C HIS A 70 -18.03 -4.84 8.00
N PRO A 71 -17.46 -3.98 8.85
CA PRO A 71 -17.58 -2.53 8.70
C PRO A 71 -16.85 -2.09 7.44
N VAL A 72 -17.54 -2.19 6.32
CA VAL A 72 -17.12 -1.69 5.03
C VAL A 72 -17.70 -0.30 4.94
N GLU A 73 -16.89 0.70 5.29
CA GLU A 73 -17.28 2.08 5.02
C GLU A 73 -17.39 2.25 3.50
N PRO A 74 -18.52 2.75 2.97
CA PRO A 74 -18.58 3.25 1.61
C PRO A 74 -17.51 4.35 1.51
N GLY A 75 -16.41 4.05 0.81
CA GLY A 75 -15.30 4.98 0.69
C GLY A 75 -15.69 6.16 -0.20
N GLY A 76 -16.30 7.19 0.41
CA GLY A 76 -16.73 8.41 -0.26
C GLY A 76 -17.64 8.20 -1.48
N ALA A 77 -17.82 9.26 -2.28
CA ALA A 77 -18.77 9.35 -3.40
C ALA A 77 -18.56 8.36 -4.57
N GLY A 78 -17.73 7.32 -4.43
CA GLY A 78 -17.28 6.45 -5.53
C GLY A 78 -17.46 4.94 -5.34
N GLY A 79 -18.20 4.48 -4.32
CA GLY A 79 -18.53 3.05 -4.18
C GLY A 79 -17.32 2.13 -3.90
N ARG A 80 -16.33 2.62 -3.13
CA ARG A 80 -15.18 1.81 -2.69
C ARG A 80 -15.51 1.00 -1.45
N TRP A 81 -14.94 -0.20 -1.35
CA TRP A 81 -15.00 -1.02 -0.14
C TRP A 81 -13.67 -0.98 0.59
N ARG A 82 -13.73 -0.70 1.89
CA ARG A 82 -12.59 -0.72 2.81
C ARG A 82 -12.72 -1.88 3.80
N MET A 83 -11.60 -2.40 4.24
CA MET A 83 -11.55 -3.44 5.26
C MET A 83 -10.60 -3.04 6.37
N HIS A 84 -11.01 -3.25 7.62
CA HIS A 84 -10.18 -2.94 8.79
C HIS A 84 -8.85 -3.71 8.77
N ASP A 85 -7.80 -3.07 9.26
CA ASP A 85 -6.44 -3.63 9.29
C ASP A 85 -6.35 -4.98 9.99
N LEU A 86 -7.15 -5.20 11.04
CA LEU A 86 -7.22 -6.48 11.74
C LEU A 86 -7.75 -7.61 10.85
N LEU A 87 -8.77 -7.35 10.03
CA LEU A 87 -9.31 -8.32 9.08
C LEU A 87 -8.33 -8.58 7.93
N ARG A 88 -7.59 -7.56 7.50
CA ARG A 88 -6.51 -7.69 6.50
C ARG A 88 -5.38 -8.57 7.03
N ALA A 89 -4.97 -8.36 8.29
CA ALA A 89 -3.96 -9.18 8.96
C ALA A 89 -4.43 -10.63 9.14
N TYR A 90 -5.70 -10.81 9.55
CA TYR A 90 -6.33 -12.13 9.63
C TYR A 90 -6.32 -12.85 8.28
N ALA A 91 -6.78 -12.19 7.21
CA ALA A 91 -6.81 -12.75 5.87
C ALA A 91 -5.42 -13.15 5.37
N ALA A 92 -4.39 -12.31 5.60
CA ALA A 92 -3.02 -12.64 5.24
C ALA A 92 -2.51 -13.89 5.97
N ALA A 93 -2.79 -14.00 7.26
CA ALA A 93 -2.44 -15.17 8.06
C ALA A 93 -3.22 -16.42 7.60
N LYS A 94 -4.49 -16.27 7.22
CA LYS A 94 -5.34 -17.35 6.72
C LYS A 94 -4.83 -17.92 5.40
N VAL A 95 -4.50 -17.05 4.43
CA VAL A 95 -3.91 -17.44 3.14
C VAL A 95 -2.60 -18.19 3.33
N ALA A 96 -1.73 -17.71 4.23
CA ALA A 96 -0.48 -18.37 4.53
C ALA A 96 -0.69 -19.77 5.15
N ALA A 97 -1.70 -19.93 6.02
CA ALA A 97 -2.01 -21.19 6.68
C ALA A 97 -2.68 -22.24 5.76
N ASP A 98 -3.52 -21.81 4.83
CA ASP A 98 -4.26 -22.70 3.91
C ASP A 98 -3.37 -23.28 2.77
N GLY A 99 -2.08 -22.92 2.74
CA GLY A 99 -1.06 -23.58 1.92
C GLY A 99 -0.89 -23.03 0.50
N ALA A 100 -0.04 -23.71 -0.28
CA ALA A 100 0.50 -23.18 -1.54
C ALA A 100 -0.56 -22.85 -2.62
N ARG A 101 -1.65 -23.63 -2.69
CA ARG A 101 -2.74 -23.38 -3.65
C ARG A 101 -3.43 -22.05 -3.38
N SER A 102 -3.71 -21.76 -2.11
CA SER A 102 -4.31 -20.51 -1.65
C SER A 102 -3.40 -19.34 -2.03
N THR A 103 -2.15 -19.36 -1.59
CA THR A 103 -1.14 -18.34 -1.93
C THR A 103 -1.04 -18.07 -3.43
N CYS A 104 -0.99 -19.12 -4.27
CA CYS A 104 -0.91 -18.97 -5.71
C CYS A 104 -2.14 -18.30 -6.35
N GLU A 105 -3.32 -18.44 -5.76
CA GLU A 105 -4.53 -17.74 -6.22
C GLU A 105 -4.45 -16.24 -5.90
N TYR A 106 -4.01 -15.86 -4.70
CA TYR A 106 -3.89 -14.45 -4.32
C TYR A 106 -2.79 -13.74 -5.11
N GLU A 107 -1.67 -14.40 -5.36
CA GLU A 107 -0.62 -13.86 -6.22
C GLU A 107 -1.12 -13.68 -7.67
N ARG A 108 -1.97 -14.59 -8.18
CA ARG A 108 -2.63 -14.41 -9.48
C ARG A 108 -3.61 -13.23 -9.46
N SER A 109 -4.37 -13.06 -8.40
CA SER A 109 -5.26 -11.91 -8.20
C SER A 109 -4.49 -10.58 -8.23
N ARG A 110 -3.38 -10.48 -7.49
CA ARG A 110 -2.51 -9.30 -7.50
C ARG A 110 -1.92 -9.02 -8.87
N ALA A 111 -1.51 -10.06 -9.60
CA ALA A 111 -1.01 -9.92 -10.96
C ALA A 111 -2.08 -9.32 -11.89
N ARG A 112 -3.34 -9.80 -11.84
CA ARG A 112 -4.45 -9.23 -12.64
C ARG A 112 -4.71 -7.76 -12.33
N ILE A 113 -4.66 -7.37 -11.05
CA ILE A 113 -4.80 -5.98 -10.62
C ILE A 113 -3.67 -5.13 -11.20
N LEU A 114 -2.42 -5.59 -11.10
CA LEU A 114 -1.27 -4.87 -11.65
C LEU A 114 -1.36 -4.71 -13.16
N ASP A 115 -1.74 -5.76 -13.89
CA ASP A 115 -1.89 -5.71 -15.34
C ASP A 115 -2.95 -4.69 -15.75
N HIS A 116 -4.13 -4.75 -15.12
CA HIS A 116 -5.22 -3.82 -15.35
C HIS A 116 -4.85 -2.36 -15.02
N TYR A 117 -4.20 -2.11 -13.88
CA TYR A 117 -3.75 -0.77 -13.54
C TYR A 117 -2.64 -0.25 -14.47
N ASN A 118 -1.68 -1.10 -14.87
CA ASN A 118 -0.66 -0.69 -15.85
C ASN A 118 -1.31 -0.27 -17.18
N GLU A 119 -2.26 -1.06 -17.68
CA GLU A 119 -2.99 -0.74 -18.91
C GLU A 119 -3.68 0.63 -18.82
N LEU A 120 -4.50 0.85 -17.80
CA LEU A 120 -5.25 2.09 -17.64
C LEU A 120 -4.35 3.31 -17.35
N VAL A 121 -3.27 3.16 -16.57
CA VAL A 121 -2.32 4.26 -16.31
C VAL A 121 -1.59 4.66 -17.59
N VAL A 122 -1.19 3.71 -18.43
CA VAL A 122 -0.54 4.01 -19.71
C VAL A 122 -1.48 4.76 -20.65
N ASP A 123 -2.74 4.36 -20.73
CA ASP A 123 -3.74 5.03 -21.56
C ASP A 123 -4.08 6.43 -21.04
N ALA A 124 -4.30 6.58 -19.74
CA ALA A 124 -4.50 7.87 -19.09
C ALA A 124 -3.28 8.79 -19.30
N GLY A 125 -2.07 8.24 -19.17
CA GLY A 125 -0.79 8.90 -19.47
C GLY A 125 -0.72 9.44 -20.90
N GLY A 126 -1.11 8.62 -21.88
CA GLY A 126 -1.17 9.01 -23.30
C GLY A 126 -2.02 10.26 -23.54
N LEU A 127 -3.18 10.37 -22.86
CA LEU A 127 -4.09 11.51 -22.95
C LEU A 127 -3.57 12.77 -22.24
N MET A 128 -2.57 12.65 -21.36
CA MET A 128 -1.95 13.79 -20.68
C MET A 128 -0.80 14.44 -21.45
N ARG A 129 -0.26 13.76 -22.47
CA ARG A 129 0.85 14.25 -23.33
C ARG A 129 0.39 15.36 -24.28
N ILE A 130 1.36 16.12 -24.80
CA ILE A 130 1.14 17.18 -25.79
C ILE A 130 2.06 16.93 -26.99
N PRO A 131 1.52 16.65 -28.20
CA PRO A 131 0.11 16.32 -28.45
C PRO A 131 -0.30 15.00 -27.75
N PRO A 132 -1.60 14.75 -27.53
CA PRO A 132 -2.07 13.53 -26.88
C PRO A 132 -1.75 12.32 -27.76
N VAL A 133 -1.21 11.26 -27.14
CA VAL A 133 -1.05 9.96 -27.80
C VAL A 133 -2.33 9.19 -27.55
N ARG A 134 -3.26 9.23 -28.51
CA ARG A 134 -4.51 8.47 -28.43
C ARG A 134 -4.21 6.98 -28.61
N ARG A 135 -4.56 6.19 -27.61
CA ARG A 135 -4.72 4.74 -27.74
C ARG A 135 -6.20 4.41 -27.85
N PRO A 136 -6.61 3.32 -28.52
CA PRO A 136 -8.02 2.99 -28.76
C PRO A 136 -8.82 2.56 -27.54
N HIS A 137 -8.30 2.70 -26.31
CA HIS A 137 -8.95 2.11 -25.14
C HIS A 137 -10.25 2.87 -24.81
N PRO A 138 -11.41 2.20 -24.78
CA PRO A 138 -12.73 2.84 -24.70
C PRO A 138 -13.03 3.48 -23.34
N ARG A 139 -12.15 3.29 -22.35
CA ARG A 139 -12.38 3.69 -20.96
C ARG A 139 -12.42 5.20 -20.73
N PHE A 140 -11.69 5.98 -21.54
CA PHE A 140 -11.57 7.42 -21.36
C PHE A 140 -11.93 8.16 -22.64
N ALA A 141 -13.02 8.91 -22.62
CA ALA A 141 -13.42 9.79 -23.72
C ALA A 141 -12.46 10.98 -23.90
N GLY A 142 -11.67 11.31 -22.86
CA GLY A 142 -10.66 12.37 -22.94
C GLY A 142 -9.89 12.59 -21.64
N ARG A 143 -9.06 13.65 -21.67
CA ARG A 143 -8.12 14.00 -20.59
C ARG A 143 -8.80 14.21 -19.22
N ALA A 144 -9.97 14.85 -19.20
CA ALA A 144 -10.67 15.14 -17.94
C ALA A 144 -11.12 13.86 -17.22
N GLU A 145 -11.66 12.90 -17.97
CA GLU A 145 -12.10 11.61 -17.42
C GLU A 145 -10.91 10.77 -16.94
N ALA A 146 -9.83 10.72 -17.72
CA ALA A 146 -8.58 10.05 -17.34
C ALA A 146 -8.01 10.62 -16.03
N LEU A 147 -8.01 11.95 -15.86
CA LEU A 147 -7.57 12.60 -14.63
C LEU A 147 -8.52 12.31 -13.46
N GLY A 148 -9.84 12.33 -13.68
CA GLY A 148 -10.83 11.99 -12.65
C GLY A 148 -10.69 10.55 -12.16
N TRP A 149 -10.41 9.61 -13.07
CA TRP A 149 -10.12 8.22 -12.72
C TRP A 149 -8.82 8.08 -11.93
N LEU A 150 -7.72 8.71 -12.37
CA LEU A 150 -6.44 8.70 -11.64
C LEU A 150 -6.55 9.31 -10.23
N ASP A 151 -7.38 10.34 -10.06
CA ASP A 151 -7.69 10.93 -8.76
C ASP A 151 -8.47 9.97 -7.87
N GLY A 152 -9.51 9.35 -8.44
CA GLY A 152 -10.34 8.38 -7.75
C GLY A 152 -9.52 7.18 -7.28
N GLU A 153 -8.71 6.59 -8.17
CA GLU A 153 -7.93 5.37 -7.92
C GLU A 153 -6.57 5.61 -7.26
N ARG A 154 -6.19 6.87 -6.96
CA ARG A 154 -4.85 7.23 -6.47
C ARG A 154 -4.35 6.31 -5.36
N THR A 155 -5.14 6.08 -4.32
CA THR A 155 -4.72 5.29 -3.16
C THR A 155 -4.48 3.83 -3.52
N GLY A 156 -5.34 3.24 -4.37
CA GLY A 156 -5.19 1.87 -4.87
C GLY A 156 -3.97 1.73 -5.79
N LEU A 157 -3.75 2.71 -6.67
CA LEU A 157 -2.60 2.76 -7.59
C LEU A 157 -1.26 2.85 -6.84
N VAL A 158 -1.17 3.77 -5.87
CA VAL A 158 0.04 3.92 -5.03
C VAL A 158 0.32 2.65 -4.24
N ALA A 159 -0.71 2.04 -3.63
CA ALA A 159 -0.53 0.82 -2.86
C ALA A 159 -0.15 -0.38 -3.73
N ALA A 160 -0.71 -0.52 -4.94
CA ALA A 160 -0.31 -1.55 -5.90
C ALA A 160 1.14 -1.37 -6.37
N ALA A 161 1.58 -0.12 -6.59
CA ALA A 161 2.98 0.17 -6.91
C ALA A 161 3.95 -0.23 -5.78
N CYS A 162 3.50 -0.19 -4.52
CA CYS A 162 4.31 -0.60 -3.37
C CYS A 162 4.58 -2.12 -3.33
N TRP A 163 3.79 -2.94 -4.04
CA TRP A 163 4.07 -4.37 -4.23
C TRP A 163 5.38 -4.63 -4.98
N ALA A 164 6.08 -3.60 -5.44
CA ALA A 164 7.43 -3.74 -6.01
C ALA A 164 8.44 -4.37 -5.03
N ALA A 165 8.17 -4.30 -3.71
CA ALA A 165 8.96 -4.99 -2.69
C ALA A 165 8.85 -6.52 -2.74
N GLU A 166 7.82 -7.07 -3.39
CA GLU A 166 7.60 -8.51 -3.50
C GLU A 166 8.25 -9.05 -4.79
N PRO A 167 9.19 -10.01 -4.73
CA PRO A 167 9.95 -10.46 -5.91
C PRO A 167 9.09 -10.88 -7.11
N ARG A 168 7.95 -11.51 -6.84
CA ARG A 168 7.01 -11.98 -7.86
C ARG A 168 6.33 -10.85 -8.62
N HIS A 169 6.10 -9.71 -7.97
CA HIS A 169 5.38 -8.56 -8.53
C HIS A 169 6.29 -7.38 -8.86
N ALA A 170 7.56 -7.45 -8.46
CA ALA A 170 8.57 -6.42 -8.61
C ALA A 170 8.62 -5.78 -9.99
N ARG A 171 8.54 -6.56 -11.08
CA ARG A 171 8.56 -6.02 -12.45
C ARG A 171 7.35 -5.13 -12.74
N ALA A 172 6.14 -5.66 -12.58
CA ALA A 172 4.90 -4.98 -12.96
C ALA A 172 4.61 -3.78 -12.04
N ALA A 173 4.91 -3.91 -10.75
CA ALA A 173 4.73 -2.82 -9.79
C ALA A 173 5.79 -1.70 -9.96
N THR A 174 7.03 -2.04 -10.34
CA THR A 174 8.04 -1.02 -10.70
C THR A 174 7.63 -0.25 -11.95
N GLN A 175 7.07 -0.94 -12.95
CA GLN A 175 6.55 -0.29 -14.15
C GLN A 175 5.40 0.66 -13.81
N LEU A 176 4.44 0.21 -13.00
CA LEU A 176 3.33 1.02 -12.51
C LEU A 176 3.82 2.28 -11.79
N ALA A 177 4.81 2.15 -10.89
CA ALA A 177 5.40 3.27 -10.16
C ALA A 177 6.03 4.32 -11.10
N LEU A 178 6.71 3.87 -12.16
CA LEU A 178 7.32 4.76 -13.14
C LEU A 178 6.27 5.49 -13.99
N ASP A 179 5.23 4.79 -14.42
CA ASP A 179 4.18 5.35 -15.28
C ASP A 179 3.25 6.32 -14.49
N LEU A 180 3.00 6.04 -13.21
CA LEU A 180 2.29 6.96 -12.30
C LEU A 180 3.04 8.28 -12.08
N GLY A 181 4.34 8.29 -12.31
CA GLY A 181 5.22 9.42 -12.05
C GLY A 181 4.78 10.73 -12.70
N GLU A 182 4.33 10.66 -13.95
CA GLU A 182 3.88 11.85 -14.68
C GLU A 182 2.64 12.46 -14.03
N TYR A 183 1.66 11.62 -13.68
CA TYR A 183 0.45 12.03 -12.98
C TYR A 183 0.77 12.65 -11.62
N LEU A 184 1.54 11.96 -10.78
CA LEU A 184 1.89 12.42 -9.44
C LEU A 184 2.65 13.75 -9.48
N GLY A 185 3.56 13.91 -10.45
CA GLY A 185 4.29 15.16 -10.67
C GLY A 185 3.38 16.31 -11.08
N ARG A 186 2.45 16.10 -12.02
CA ARG A 186 1.48 17.11 -12.47
C ARG A 186 0.52 17.54 -11.37
N ARG A 187 0.09 16.59 -10.53
CA ARG A 187 -0.79 16.83 -9.38
C ARG A 187 -0.08 17.31 -8.12
N ARG A 188 1.25 17.44 -8.17
CA ARG A 188 2.10 17.85 -7.04
C ARG A 188 1.97 16.91 -5.83
N LEU A 189 1.66 15.65 -6.07
CA LEU A 189 1.54 14.58 -5.07
C LEU A 189 2.93 14.01 -4.75
N TYR A 190 3.84 14.86 -4.30
CA TYR A 190 5.24 14.49 -4.15
C TYR A 190 5.49 13.50 -3.00
N GLY A 191 4.63 13.47 -1.99
CA GLY A 191 4.67 12.44 -0.93
C GLY A 191 4.47 11.04 -1.50
N ASP A 192 3.39 10.84 -2.27
CA ASP A 192 3.11 9.58 -2.96
C ASP A 192 4.23 9.23 -3.95
N ALA A 193 4.73 10.22 -4.70
CA ALA A 193 5.82 10.01 -5.65
C ALA A 193 7.09 9.46 -4.96
N ILE A 194 7.45 10.01 -3.80
CA ILE A 194 8.59 9.53 -3.01
C ILE A 194 8.37 8.06 -2.61
N VAL A 195 7.19 7.73 -2.09
CA VAL A 195 6.85 6.36 -1.66
C VAL A 195 6.98 5.38 -2.85
N VAL A 196 6.30 5.64 -3.97
CA VAL A 196 6.31 4.69 -5.09
C VAL A 196 7.71 4.52 -5.69
N TYR A 197 8.53 5.57 -5.77
CA TYR A 197 9.89 5.45 -6.29
C TYR A 197 10.83 4.72 -5.35
N GLN A 198 10.67 4.84 -4.03
CA GLN A 198 11.45 4.04 -3.07
C GLN A 198 11.17 2.55 -3.24
N HIS A 199 9.90 2.15 -3.37
CA HIS A 199 9.53 0.77 -3.63
C HIS A 199 10.03 0.29 -5.01
N ALA A 200 9.95 1.13 -6.04
CA ALA A 200 10.46 0.83 -7.37
C ALA A 200 11.98 0.61 -7.39
N ILE A 201 12.75 1.40 -6.64
CA ILE A 201 14.21 1.20 -6.48
C ILE A 201 14.49 -0.18 -5.89
N ASN A 202 13.79 -0.56 -4.82
CA ASN A 202 13.99 -1.84 -4.15
C ASN A 202 13.61 -3.01 -5.07
N GLY A 203 12.48 -2.92 -5.77
CA GLY A 203 12.04 -3.93 -6.73
C GLY A 203 12.98 -4.07 -7.93
N ALA A 204 13.46 -2.95 -8.48
CA ALA A 204 14.43 -2.95 -9.58
C ALA A 204 15.77 -3.56 -9.15
N ARG A 205 16.26 -3.21 -7.96
CA ARG A 205 17.50 -3.78 -7.37
C ARG A 205 17.42 -5.28 -7.16
N ALA A 206 16.34 -5.76 -6.54
CA ALA A 206 16.14 -7.19 -6.28
C ALA A 206 16.13 -8.01 -7.58
N ARG A 207 15.78 -7.38 -8.71
CA ARG A 207 15.75 -7.98 -10.05
C ARG A 207 17.02 -7.73 -10.88
N GLY A 208 17.97 -6.94 -10.40
CA GLY A 208 19.13 -6.50 -11.18
C GLY A 208 18.80 -5.56 -12.36
N ASP A 209 17.62 -4.94 -12.38
CA ASP A 209 17.20 -4.02 -13.44
C ASP A 209 17.77 -2.61 -13.21
N ARG A 210 19.03 -2.42 -13.64
CA ARG A 210 19.73 -1.14 -13.50
C ARG A 210 19.04 0.02 -14.21
N ARG A 211 18.31 -0.25 -15.31
CA ARG A 211 17.63 0.80 -16.08
C ARG A 211 16.46 1.37 -15.29
N SER A 212 15.61 0.50 -14.74
CA SER A 212 14.47 0.92 -13.92
C SER A 212 14.93 1.50 -12.59
N GLU A 213 16.02 0.98 -12.01
CA GLU A 213 16.64 1.53 -10.82
C GLU A 213 17.10 2.99 -11.04
N GLY A 214 17.88 3.25 -12.10
CA GLY A 214 18.37 4.59 -12.40
C GLY A 214 17.26 5.60 -12.71
N LYS A 215 16.21 5.17 -13.44
CA LYS A 215 15.02 6.00 -13.67
C LYS A 215 14.31 6.36 -12.36
N SER A 216 14.16 5.38 -11.47
CA SER A 216 13.48 5.58 -10.18
C SER A 216 14.29 6.53 -9.29
N TRP A 217 15.62 6.41 -9.25
CA TRP A 217 16.49 7.36 -8.54
C TRP A 217 16.40 8.78 -9.08
N ASN A 218 16.41 8.93 -10.41
CA ASN A 218 16.27 10.24 -11.03
C ASN A 218 14.94 10.89 -10.64
N ASN A 219 13.85 10.14 -10.75
CA ASN A 219 12.51 10.65 -10.45
C ASN A 219 12.33 10.93 -8.95
N LEU A 220 12.91 10.10 -8.07
CA LEU A 220 12.95 10.33 -6.63
C LEU A 220 13.69 11.63 -6.30
N SER A 221 14.84 11.90 -6.95
CA SER A 221 15.57 13.15 -6.76
C SER A 221 14.71 14.37 -7.11
N ILE A 222 13.96 14.30 -8.22
CA ILE A 222 13.06 15.38 -8.66
C ILE A 222 11.97 15.60 -7.61
N ALA A 223 11.33 14.53 -7.11
CA ALA A 223 10.30 14.63 -6.08
C ALA A 223 10.84 15.22 -4.77
N LEU A 224 12.02 14.80 -4.32
CA LEU A 224 12.68 15.31 -3.11
C LEU A 224 13.01 16.81 -3.20
N ARG A 225 13.47 17.29 -4.37
CA ARG A 225 13.69 18.73 -4.60
C ARG A 225 12.41 19.54 -4.45
N ARG A 226 11.28 18.99 -4.92
CA ARG A 226 9.98 19.67 -4.87
C ARG A 226 9.46 19.85 -3.45
N VAL A 227 9.83 18.94 -2.53
CA VAL A 227 9.52 19.05 -1.09
C VAL A 227 10.67 19.61 -0.25
N ARG A 228 11.68 20.22 -0.88
CA ARG A 228 12.84 20.86 -0.22
C ARG A 228 13.73 19.94 0.63
N ARG A 229 13.69 18.62 0.40
CA ARG A 229 14.61 17.64 0.99
C ARG A 229 15.89 17.58 0.15
N LEU A 230 16.67 18.66 0.17
CA LEU A 230 17.78 18.89 -0.78
C LEU A 230 18.95 17.91 -0.61
N GLU A 231 19.30 17.57 0.63
CA GLU A 231 20.39 16.61 0.91
C GLU A 231 20.04 15.22 0.37
N GLU A 232 18.83 14.75 0.64
CA GLU A 232 18.36 13.45 0.14
C GLU A 232 18.25 13.44 -1.39
N SER A 233 17.87 14.56 -2.00
CA SER A 233 17.92 14.70 -3.45
C SER A 233 19.34 14.58 -4.00
N ALA A 234 20.33 15.17 -3.34
CA ALA A 234 21.72 15.09 -3.78
C ALA A 234 22.20 13.62 -3.74
N CYS A 235 21.90 12.91 -2.65
CA CYS A 235 22.17 11.47 -2.53
C CYS A 235 21.49 10.64 -3.65
N ALA A 236 20.21 10.92 -3.94
CA ALA A 236 19.48 10.24 -5.02
C ALA A 236 20.09 10.52 -6.41
N MET A 237 20.60 11.72 -6.64
CA MET A 237 21.27 12.10 -7.89
C MET A 237 22.62 11.38 -8.05
N SER A 238 23.42 11.28 -6.98
CA SER A 238 24.66 10.49 -6.97
C SER A 238 24.38 9.01 -7.27
N ALA A 239 23.31 8.45 -6.70
CA ALA A 239 22.89 7.07 -6.98
C ALA A 239 22.49 6.87 -8.46
N THR A 240 21.77 7.84 -9.05
CA THR A 240 21.43 7.82 -10.49
C THR A 240 22.70 7.71 -11.36
N ASN A 241 23.72 8.53 -11.08
CA ASN A 241 24.96 8.53 -11.86
C ASN A 241 25.75 7.22 -11.72
N SER A 242 25.73 6.61 -10.53
CA SER A 242 26.35 5.31 -10.29
C SER A 242 25.66 4.18 -11.07
N THR A 243 24.32 4.12 -11.08
CA THR A 243 23.57 3.10 -11.84
C THR A 243 23.76 3.20 -13.35
N ALA A 244 24.00 4.41 -13.87
CA ALA A 244 24.25 4.66 -15.28
C ALA A 244 25.70 4.40 -15.73
N GLY A 245 26.59 3.96 -14.83
CA GLY A 245 28.01 3.76 -15.14
C GLY A 245 28.77 5.06 -15.47
N ARG A 246 28.18 6.24 -15.16
CA ARG A 246 28.75 7.57 -15.44
C ARG A 246 29.70 8.07 -14.34
N SER A 247 30.02 7.23 -13.37
CA SER A 247 30.85 7.55 -12.20
C SER A 247 31.84 6.42 -11.94
N SER A 248 33.13 6.73 -11.94
CA SER A 248 34.21 5.86 -11.44
C SER A 248 34.26 5.80 -9.91
N ALA A 249 33.48 6.64 -9.22
CA ALA A 249 33.36 6.60 -7.77
C ALA A 249 32.40 5.47 -7.35
N ARG A 250 32.91 4.59 -6.48
CA ARG A 250 32.14 3.60 -5.72
C ARG A 250 30.94 4.30 -5.06
N PRO A 251 29.70 3.77 -5.19
CA PRO A 251 28.55 4.41 -4.54
C PRO A 251 28.87 4.58 -3.05
N PRO A 252 28.49 5.73 -2.44
CA PRO A 252 28.74 5.93 -1.02
C PRO A 252 28.16 4.73 -0.28
N ARG A 253 28.92 4.18 0.67
CA ARG A 253 28.34 3.28 1.67
C ARG A 253 27.34 4.14 2.42
N VAL A 254 26.09 4.09 1.99
CA VAL A 254 24.97 4.47 2.82
C VAL A 254 25.01 3.43 3.93
N SER A 255 25.66 3.76 5.05
CA SER A 255 25.27 3.24 6.36
C SER A 255 23.75 3.29 6.35
N SER A 256 23.13 2.12 6.48
CA SER A 256 21.71 1.82 6.31
C SER A 256 20.85 3.04 6.04
N PRO A 257 20.14 3.15 4.89
CA PRO A 257 19.31 4.32 4.66
C PRO A 257 18.46 4.59 5.90
N PRO A 258 18.26 5.86 6.32
CA PRO A 258 17.65 6.18 7.62
C PRO A 258 16.23 5.60 7.82
N TRP A 259 15.70 4.99 6.77
CA TRP A 259 14.49 4.21 6.68
C TRP A 259 14.86 2.72 6.77
N SER A 260 15.17 2.28 7.99
CA SER A 260 14.93 0.89 8.35
C SER A 260 13.45 0.60 8.11
N CYS A 261 13.15 -0.48 7.38
CA CYS A 261 11.81 -1.06 7.31
C CYS A 261 11.36 -1.36 8.75
N GLY A 262 10.62 -0.47 9.40
CA GLY A 262 10.24 -0.67 10.80
C GLY A 262 9.18 0.27 11.38
N SER A 263 8.79 1.36 10.71
CA SER A 263 7.89 2.34 11.34
C SER A 263 6.89 3.03 10.41
N GLY A 264 6.58 2.42 9.26
CA GLY A 264 5.42 2.81 8.46
C GLY A 264 4.16 2.10 8.93
N PRO A 265 2.97 2.74 8.91
CA PRO A 265 1.69 2.11 9.28
C PRO A 265 1.28 0.93 8.37
N TRP A 266 2.06 0.64 7.32
CA TRP A 266 1.79 -0.36 6.29
C TRP A 266 2.68 -1.61 6.36
N CYS A 267 3.53 -1.74 7.38
CA CYS A 267 4.36 -2.95 7.56
C CYS A 267 3.71 -3.91 8.58
N PRO A 268 3.43 -5.18 8.22
CA PRO A 268 3.13 -6.20 9.23
C PRO A 268 4.38 -6.39 10.11
N ARG A 269 4.24 -6.23 11.42
CA ARG A 269 5.33 -6.49 12.37
C ARG A 269 5.66 -7.99 12.35
N GLY A 270 6.92 -8.32 12.13
CA GLY A 270 7.39 -9.70 12.26
C GLY A 270 7.47 -10.12 13.74
N PRO A 271 7.35 -11.43 14.05
CA PRO A 271 7.21 -11.95 15.42
C PRO A 271 8.41 -11.74 16.36
N ASN A 272 9.52 -11.14 15.90
CA ASN A 272 10.76 -10.99 16.67
C ASN A 272 11.31 -9.54 16.70
N SER A 273 10.44 -8.53 16.68
CA SER A 273 10.88 -7.12 16.81
C SER A 273 10.99 -6.76 18.30
N PRO A 274 12.14 -6.31 18.83
CA PRO A 274 12.25 -5.87 20.21
C PRO A 274 11.49 -4.54 20.42
N ASP A 275 10.79 -4.43 21.55
CA ASP A 275 10.02 -3.23 21.89
C ASP A 275 10.92 -1.98 22.04
N PRO A 276 10.44 -0.79 21.63
CA PRO A 276 11.15 0.44 21.88
C PRO A 276 11.20 0.74 23.39
N PRO A 277 12.30 1.32 23.91
CA PRO A 277 12.40 1.65 25.33
C PRO A 277 11.32 2.67 25.71
N HIS A 278 10.52 2.33 26.73
CA HIS A 278 9.54 3.25 27.32
C HIS A 278 10.25 4.53 27.78
N ARG A 279 9.90 5.68 27.18
CA ARG A 279 10.14 6.97 27.82
C ARG A 279 9.29 7.03 29.08
N GLY A 280 9.94 6.89 30.23
CA GLY A 280 9.31 7.09 31.53
C GLY A 280 8.63 8.45 31.58
N THR A 281 7.32 8.45 31.78
CA THR A 281 6.56 9.62 32.18
C THR A 281 7.07 10.10 33.53
N ALA A 282 7.66 11.30 33.57
CA ALA A 282 8.00 11.98 34.81
C ALA A 282 6.72 12.19 35.65
N PRO A 283 6.77 11.99 36.98
CA PRO A 283 5.61 12.19 37.83
C PRO A 283 5.23 13.68 37.89
N ARG A 284 3.94 13.97 37.68
CA ARG A 284 3.35 15.28 37.93
C ARG A 284 3.38 15.59 39.44
N PRO A 285 3.73 16.82 39.87
CA PRO A 285 3.65 17.18 41.28
C PRO A 285 2.19 17.24 41.75
N SER A 286 1.98 16.72 42.95
CA SER A 286 0.72 16.63 43.69
C SER A 286 0.11 18.00 43.96
N ALA A 287 -1.12 18.22 43.48
CA ALA A 287 -1.93 19.36 43.86
C ALA A 287 -2.64 19.06 45.19
N THR A 288 -2.22 19.76 46.23
CA THR A 288 -2.86 19.81 47.55
C THR A 288 -4.25 20.43 47.43
N SER A 289 -5.28 19.69 47.84
CA SER A 289 -6.64 20.23 48.00
C SER A 289 -6.81 20.85 49.39
N PRO A 290 -7.47 22.03 49.52
CA PRO A 290 -8.14 22.41 50.75
C PRO A 290 -9.66 22.23 50.62
N SER A 291 -10.25 21.83 51.75
CA SER A 291 -11.65 21.46 52.05
C SER A 291 -12.74 22.48 51.65
N PRO A 292 -14.02 22.06 51.58
CA PRO A 292 -15.12 22.89 51.12
C PRO A 292 -15.72 23.75 52.25
N GLY A 293 -15.92 25.04 51.98
CA GLY A 293 -16.78 25.93 52.77
C GLY A 293 -18.03 26.28 51.96
N TRP A 294 -19.21 25.93 52.48
CA TRP A 294 -20.49 26.49 52.03
C TRP A 294 -20.63 27.92 52.55
N PRO A 295 -21.38 28.79 51.87
CA PRO A 295 -22.69 29.15 52.44
C PRO A 295 -23.80 29.42 51.40
N SER A 296 -24.99 29.60 51.97
CA SER A 296 -26.32 29.95 51.43
C SER A 296 -26.39 31.06 50.38
#